data_AF-X0RZ22-F1
#
_entry.id   AF-X0RZ22-F1
#
_cell.length_a   1.000
_cell.length_b   1.000
_cell.length_c   1.000
_cell.angle_alpha   90.00
_cell.angle_beta   90.00
_cell.angle_gamma   90.00
#
_symmetry.space_group_name_H-M   'P 1'
#
loop_
_entity.id
_entity.type
_entity.pdbx_description
1 polymer ?
#
loop_
_entity_poly.entity_id
_entity_poly.type
_entity_poly.pdbx_seq_one_letter_code
_entity_poly.pdbx_strand_id
1 'polypeptide(L)' 'MEKEETIIYFLTGNIHKFNEISDLFLKADIKYNLKRKEVEAVEIQTTNVKKVATFKLNSIKGQVDGSYFIED' A
#
# COMPACT_ATOMS: atom_id res chain seq x y z
N MET A 1 -13.66 0.55 -25.80
CA MET A 1 -12.41 0.59 -25.03
C MET A 1 -12.76 0.30 -23.59
N GLU A 2 -12.50 -0.91 -23.13
CA GLU A 2 -12.49 -1.19 -21.69
C GLU A 2 -11.44 -0.24 -21.08
N LYS A 3 -11.83 0.53 -20.05
CA LYS A 3 -10.85 1.31 -19.30
C LYS A 3 -9.93 0.30 -18.63
N GLU A 4 -8.65 0.30 -18.99
CA GLU A 4 -7.65 -0.45 -18.25
C GLU A 4 -7.80 -0.11 -16.77
N GLU A 5 -8.11 -1.13 -15.95
CA GLU A 5 -8.28 -0.92 -14.52
C GLU A 5 -6.99 -0.35 -13.96
N THR A 6 -7.08 0.83 -13.36
CA THR A 6 -5.90 1.51 -12.81
C THR A 6 -5.33 0.64 -11.70
N ILE A 7 -4.04 0.36 -11.77
CA ILE A 7 -3.34 -0.42 -10.75
C ILE A 7 -3.06 0.47 -9.54
N ILE A 8 -3.29 -0.07 -8.35
CA ILE A 8 -2.82 0.51 -7.09
C ILE A 8 -2.06 -0.56 -6.30
N TYR A 9 -0.90 -0.20 -5.78
CA TYR A 9 -0.08 -1.11 -4.99
C TYR A 9 -0.32 -0.93 -3.50
N PHE A 10 -0.62 -2.03 -2.79
CA PHE A 10 -0.51 -2.07 -1.35
C PHE A 10 0.88 -2.59 -0.98
N LEU A 11 1.66 -1.76 -0.29
CA LEU A 11 3.03 -2.12 0.08
C LEU A 11 3.02 -2.78 1.45
N THR A 12 3.22 -4.10 1.46
CA THR A 12 3.24 -4.91 2.68
C THR A 12 3.99 -6.21 2.43
N GLY A 13 4.79 -6.63 3.42
CA GLY A 13 5.35 -7.98 3.47
C GLY A 13 4.37 -9.01 4.05
N ASN A 14 3.27 -8.57 4.66
CA ASN A 14 2.30 -9.46 5.29
C ASN A 14 1.16 -9.83 4.33
N ILE A 15 1.12 -11.10 3.90
CA ILE A 15 0.08 -11.62 3.00
C ILE A 15 -1.33 -11.60 3.62
N HIS A 16 -1.45 -11.83 4.93
CA HIS A 16 -2.76 -11.84 5.59
C HIS A 16 -3.39 -10.45 5.57
N LYS A 17 -2.60 -9.42 5.86
CA LYS A 17 -3.03 -8.01 5.71
C LYS A 17 -3.46 -7.70 4.27
N PHE A 18 -2.70 -8.17 3.28
CA PHE A 18 -3.07 -7.97 1.88
C PHE A 18 -4.44 -8.56 1.56
N ASN A 19 -4.71 -9.78 2.04
CA ASN A 19 -6.00 -10.45 1.83
C ASN A 19 -7.15 -9.67 2.50
N GLU A 20 -6.95 -9.18 3.73
CA GLU A 20 -7.94 -8.35 4.42
C GLU A 20 -8.28 -7.07 3.63
N ILE A 21 -7.27 -6.36 3.13
CA ILE A 21 -7.47 -5.15 2.31
C ILE A 21 -8.12 -5.49 0.96
N SER A 22 -7.73 -6.60 0.33
CA SER A 22 -8.35 -7.07 -0.90
C SER A 22 -9.85 -7.34 -0.71
N ASP A 23 -10.23 -7.97 0.39
CA ASP A 23 -11.64 -8.21 0.74
C ASP A 23 -12.40 -6.90 0.95
N LEU A 24 -11.77 -5.88 1.54
CA LEU A 24 -12.37 -4.55 1.69
C LEU A 24 -12.59 -3.86 0.34
N PHE A 25 -11.62 -3.95 -0.58
CA PHE A 25 -11.75 -3.40 -1.93
C PHE A 25 -12.92 -4.03 -2.68
N LEU A 26 -13.07 -5.35 -2.57
CA LEU A 26 -14.17 -6.09 -3.18
C LEU A 26 -15.52 -5.68 -2.57
N LYS A 27 -15.62 -5.62 -1.23
CA LYS A 27 -16.85 -5.24 -0.52
C LYS A 27 -17.29 -3.82 -0.83
N ALA A 28 -16.35 -2.91 -1.06
CA ALA A 28 -16.61 -1.51 -1.36
C ALA A 28 -16.79 -1.22 -2.87
N ASP A 29 -16.77 -2.25 -3.74
CA ASP A 29 -16.84 -2.11 -5.20
C ASP A 29 -15.81 -1.12 -5.76
N ILE A 30 -14.58 -1.17 -5.22
CA ILE A 30 -13.49 -0.28 -5.65
C ILE A 30 -12.95 -0.75 -7.00
N LYS A 31 -13.10 0.10 -8.03
CA LYS A 31 -12.69 -0.17 -9.42
C LYS A 31 -11.19 0.06 -9.66
N TYR A 32 -10.35 -0.55 -8.84
CA TYR A 32 -8.89 -0.57 -8.98
C TYR A 32 -8.37 -1.99 -8.93
N ASN A 33 -7.34 -2.28 -9.73
CA ASN A 33 -6.62 -3.53 -9.67
C ASN A 33 -5.60 -3.46 -8.53
N LEU A 34 -5.98 -3.96 -7.35
CA LEU A 34 -5.13 -3.99 -6.18
C LEU A 34 -4.02 -5.05 -6.33
N LYS A 35 -2.77 -4.62 -6.27
CA LYS A 35 -1.60 -5.51 -6.30
C LYS A 35 -0.78 -5.40 -5.03
N ARG A 36 -0.23 -6.52 -4.57
CA ARG A 36 0.76 -6.53 -3.48
C ARG A 36 2.14 -6.21 -4.06
N LYS A 37 2.89 -5.34 -3.39
CA LYS A 37 4.33 -5.24 -3.60
C LYS A 37 5.01 -5.30 -2.24
N GLU A 38 5.97 -6.20 -2.12
CA GLU A 38 6.79 -6.27 -0.92
C GLU A 38 7.90 -5.23 -1.03
N VAL A 39 8.02 -4.39 -0.01
CA VAL A 39 9.07 -3.38 0.11
C VAL A 39 9.59 -3.48 1.53
N GLU A 40 10.91 -3.58 1.69
CA GLU A 40 11.55 -3.49 2.99
C GLU A 40 11.40 -2.06 3.51
N ALA A 41 10.36 -1.83 4.31
CA ALA A 41 10.15 -0.55 4.95
C ALA A 41 11.02 -0.47 6.22
N VAL A 42 11.84 0.57 6.30
CA VAL A 42 12.60 0.88 7.51
C VAL A 42 11.64 1.24 8.64
N GLU A 43 11.64 0.44 9.71
CA GLU A 43 10.88 0.73 10.93
C GLU A 43 11.61 1.75 11.79
N ILE A 44 10.89 2.77 12.26
CA ILE A 44 11.41 3.76 13.19
C ILE A 44 10.61 3.77 14.48
N GLN A 45 11.30 3.95 15.61
CA GLN A 45 10.66 4.09 16.91
C GLN A 45 10.49 5.57 17.24
N THR A 46 9.23 6.02 17.36
CA THR A 46 8.90 7.36 17.82
C THR A 46 7.52 7.34 18.47
N THR A 47 7.26 8.28 19.38
CA THR A 47 5.96 8.40 20.06
C THR A 47 4.87 9.03 19.19
N ASN A 48 5.21 9.44 17.95
CA ASN A 48 4.31 10.12 17.04
C ASN A 48 4.01 9.25 15.79
N VAL A 49 2.81 8.67 15.75
CA VAL A 49 2.35 7.78 14.66
C VAL A 49 2.45 8.45 13.28
N LYS A 50 2.11 9.74 13.18
CA LYS A 50 2.22 10.49 11.92
C LYS A 50 3.65 10.56 11.40
N LYS A 51 4.64 10.64 12.30
CA LYS A 51 6.06 10.62 11.90
C LYS A 51 6.47 9.25 11.37
N VAL A 52 5.97 8.15 11.93
CA VAL A 52 6.25 6.79 11.43
C VAL A 52 5.72 6.65 9.99
N ALA A 53 4.44 6.97 9.78
CA ALA A 53 3.82 6.90 8.45
C ALA A 53 4.53 7.78 7.41
N THR A 54 4.85 9.03 7.76
CA THR A 54 5.55 9.96 6.87
C THR A 54 6.96 9.47 6.53
N PHE A 55 7.67 8.92 7.53
CA PHE A 55 9.01 8.37 7.33
C PHE A 55 8.98 7.15 6.41
N LYS A 56 8.07 6.19 6.64
CA LYS A 56 7.88 5.01 5.77
C LYS A 56 7.54 5.42 4.34
N LEU A 57 6.63 6.38 4.16
CA LEU A 57 6.28 6.87 2.82
C LEU A 57 7.48 7.50 2.10
N ASN A 58 8.32 8.24 2.83
CA ASN A 58 9.50 8.87 2.25
C ASN A 58 10.62 7.88 1.93
N SER A 59 10.82 6.83 2.74
CA SER A 59 11.87 5.84 2.50
C SER A 59 11.62 5.01 1.24
N ILE A 60 10.35 4.77 0.90
CA ILE A 60 9.94 3.99 -0.28
C ILE A 60 9.67 4.86 -1.52
N LYS A 61 9.72 6.19 -1.38
CA LYS A 61 9.46 7.13 -2.47
C LYS A 61 10.50 6.95 -3.57
N GLY A 62 10.03 6.70 -4.80
CA GLY A 62 10.89 6.44 -5.95
C GLY A 62 11.32 4.98 -6.12
N GLN A 63 10.94 4.07 -5.21
CA GLN A 63 11.14 2.62 -5.37
C GLN A 63 9.94 1.91 -6.04
N VAL A 64 8.82 2.61 -6.14
CA VAL A 64 7.57 2.10 -6.68
C VAL A 64 7.08 3.06 -7.75
N ASP A 65 7.03 2.57 -8.98
CA ASP A 65 6.39 3.26 -10.08
C ASP A 65 4.86 3.09 -9.97
N GLY A 66 4.13 4.20 -10.12
CA GLY A 66 2.68 4.23 -10.08
C GLY A 66 2.09 4.55 -8.70
N SER A 67 0.77 4.34 -8.57
CA SER A 67 0.01 4.67 -7.37
C SER A 67 0.18 3.60 -6.29
N TYR A 68 0.43 4.00 -5.05
CA TYR A 68 0.61 3.08 -3.94
C TYR A 68 0.14 3.65 -2.61
N PHE A 69 -0.10 2.76 -1.64
CA PHE A 69 -0.37 3.11 -0.25
C PHE A 69 0.27 2.11 0.72
N ILE A 70 0.40 2.54 1.96
CA ILE A 70 0.95 1.77 3.09
C ILE A 70 -0.02 1.85 4.27
N GLU A 71 0.07 0.88 5.18
CA GLU A 71 -0.67 0.85 6.45
C GLU A 71 0.34 0.84 7.61
N ASP A 72 0.08 1.65 8.64
CA ASP A 72 0.86 1.74 9.88
C ASP A 72 -0.03 2.07 11.08
#